data_AF-A0A9E4UXE0-F1
#
_entry.id   AF-A0A9E4UXE0-F1
#
_cell.length_a   1.000
_cell.length_b   1.000
_cell.length_c   1.000
_cell.angle_alpha   90.00
_cell.angle_beta   90.00
_cell.angle_gamma   90.00
#
_symmetry.space_group_name_H-M   'P 1'
#
loop_
_entity.id
_entity.type
_entity.pdbx_description
1 polymer ?
#
loop_
_entity_poly.entity_id
_entity_poly.type
_entity_poly.pdbx_seq_one_letter_code
_entity_poly.pdbx_strand_id
1 'polypeptide(L)' 'RAGFPLTFDIGSELMPRRSWVKISQVRTLSTLRLGTQIGRLPIEDLEHLIQGLNEIIGE' A
#
# COMPACT_ATOMS: atom_id res chain seq x y z
N ARG A 1 -5.39 2.21 -16.60
CA ARG A 1 -4.93 3.12 -15.53
C ARG A 1 -5.93 3.00 -14.40
N ALA A 2 -5.53 2.47 -13.25
CA ALA A 2 -6.43 2.29 -12.10
C ALA A 2 -6.19 3.43 -11.09
N GLY A 3 -7.21 3.77 -10.32
CA GLY A 3 -7.14 4.70 -9.20
C GLY A 3 -7.60 3.99 -7.93
N PHE A 4 -7.81 4.77 -6.87
CA PHE A 4 -8.48 4.28 -5.66
C PHE A 4 -9.85 3.65 -6.01
N PRO A 5 -10.26 2.52 -5.40
CA PRO A 5 -9.60 1.81 -4.29
C PRO A 5 -8.51 0.83 -4.72
N LEU A 6 -8.22 0.66 -6.01
CA LEU A 6 -7.31 -0.39 -6.50
C LEU A 6 -5.82 -0.03 -6.34
N THR A 7 -5.49 1.25 -6.39
CA THR A 7 -4.11 1.75 -6.28
C THR A 7 -4.06 3.07 -5.50
N PHE A 8 -3.03 3.23 -4.67
CA PHE A 8 -2.75 4.44 -3.91
C PHE A 8 -1.32 4.93 -4.18
N ASP A 9 -1.16 6.23 -4.41
CA ASP A 9 0.13 6.86 -4.68
C ASP A 9 0.80 7.23 -3.34
N ILE A 10 2.00 6.69 -3.07
CA ILE A 10 2.72 6.93 -1.82
C ILE A 10 3.73 8.09 -1.92
N GLY A 11 3.64 8.87 -2.99
CA GLY A 11 4.51 10.03 -3.22
C GLY A 11 5.96 9.66 -3.46
N SER A 12 6.81 10.69 -3.59
CA SER A 12 8.27 10.55 -3.77
C SER A 12 9.07 10.81 -2.51
N GLU A 13 8.44 11.23 -1.41
CA GLU A 13 9.15 11.52 -0.16
C GLU A 13 9.60 10.24 0.55
N LEU A 14 8.80 9.17 0.43
CA LEU A 14 9.11 7.89 1.07
C LEU A 14 10.00 6.99 0.21
N MET A 15 9.97 7.15 -1.11
CA MET A 15 10.62 6.25 -2.06
C MET A 15 11.49 7.02 -3.06
N PRO A 16 12.64 6.46 -3.52
CA PRO A 16 13.52 7.13 -4.49
C PRO A 16 12.86 7.52 -5.82
N ARG A 17 11.69 6.92 -6.12
CA ARG A 17 10.86 7.22 -7.27
C ARG A 17 9.40 7.19 -6.85
N ARG A 18 8.58 7.98 -7.54
CA ARG A 18 7.12 7.94 -7.40
C ARG A 18 6.64 6.49 -7.55
N SER A 19 5.90 6.03 -6.55
CA SER A 19 5.56 4.63 -6.35
C SER A 19 4.09 4.51 -5.95
N TRP A 20 3.54 3.30 -6.13
CA TRP A 20 2.15 3.01 -5.80
C TRP A 20 2.04 1.74 -4.98
N VAL A 21 1.16 1.76 -3.98
CA VAL A 21 0.64 0.55 -3.36
C VAL A 21 -0.48 0.02 -4.24
N LYS A 22 -0.38 -1.25 -4.65
CA LYS A 22 -1.43 -1.96 -5.38
C LYS A 22 -2.33 -2.67 -4.38
N ILE A 23 -3.36 -1.96 -3.89
CA ILE A 23 -4.27 -2.44 -2.85
C ILE A 23 -4.97 -3.74 -3.29
N SER A 24 -5.28 -3.86 -4.58
CA SER A 24 -5.88 -5.08 -5.16
C SER A 24 -4.96 -6.31 -5.23
N GLN A 25 -3.68 -6.19 -4.87
CA GLN A 25 -2.67 -7.24 -5.00
C GLN A 25 -2.06 -7.64 -3.65
N VAL A 26 -2.89 -8.13 -2.72
CA VAL A 26 -2.44 -8.61 -1.41
C VAL A 26 -1.85 -10.02 -1.51
N ARG A 27 -0.74 -10.27 -0.79
CA ARG A 27 -0.09 -11.57 -0.67
C ARG A 27 0.32 -11.85 0.77
N THR A 28 0.01 -13.04 1.27
CA THR A 28 0.58 -13.55 2.53
C THR A 28 1.98 -14.07 2.28
N LEU A 29 2.96 -13.56 3.01
CA LEU A 29 4.37 -13.96 2.92
C LEU A 29 4.86 -14.46 4.28
N SER A 30 5.77 -15.43 4.26
CA SER A 30 6.55 -15.80 5.45
C SER A 30 7.43 -14.62 5.88
N THR A 31 7.59 -14.42 7.19
CA THR A 31 8.49 -13.40 7.76
C THR A 31 9.94 -13.58 7.34
N LEU A 32 10.37 -14.82 7.03
CA LEU A 32 11.70 -15.14 6.51
C LEU A 32 11.97 -14.56 5.11
N ARG A 33 10.93 -14.15 4.39
CA ARG A 33 11.04 -13.53 3.05
C ARG A 33 11.07 -12.01 3.10
N LEU A 34 10.83 -11.40 4.25
CA LEU A 34 10.89 -9.95 4.41
C LEU A 34 12.35 -9.50 4.45
N GLY A 35 12.68 -8.45 3.70
CA GLY A 35 13.99 -7.80 3.73
C GLY A 35 14.06 -6.72 4.82
N THR A 36 15.01 -5.80 4.66
CA THR A 36 15.17 -4.65 5.56
C THR A 36 14.03 -3.64 5.40
N GLN A 37 13.63 -2.97 6.49
CA GLN A 37 12.68 -1.87 6.44
C GLN A 37 13.25 -0.68 5.65
N ILE A 38 12.48 -0.12 4.72
CA ILE A 38 12.91 0.98 3.83
C ILE A 38 12.14 2.28 4.06
N GLY A 39 11.15 2.30 4.95
CA GLY A 39 10.34 3.47 5.24
C GLY A 39 9.21 3.17 6.21
N ARG A 40 8.38 4.18 6.49
CA ARG A 40 7.16 4.10 7.29
C ARG A 40 6.15 5.09 6.69
N LEU A 41 4.93 4.63 6.44
CA LEU A 41 3.83 5.50 6.00
C LEU A 41 3.30 6.32 7.18
N PRO A 42 2.82 7.55 6.94
CA PRO A 42 1.94 8.27 7.85
C PRO A 42 0.71 7.42 8.21
N ILE A 43 0.14 7.67 9.39
CA ILE A 43 -1.01 6.89 9.86
C ILE A 43 -2.25 7.16 8.99
N GLU A 44 -2.48 8.40 8.59
CA GLU A 44 -3.57 8.77 7.67
C GLU A 44 -3.50 8.05 6.30
N ASP A 45 -2.31 7.81 5.76
CA ASP A 45 -2.14 7.06 4.52
C ASP A 45 -2.44 5.56 4.73
N LEU A 46 -2.03 5.00 5.87
CA LEU A 46 -2.33 3.62 6.23
C LEU A 46 -3.84 3.40 6.39
N GLU A 47 -4.54 4.34 7.03
CA GLU A 47 -6.00 4.30 7.19
C GLU A 47 -6.71 4.32 5.83
N HIS A 48 -6.30 5.20 4.91
CA HIS A 48 -6.83 5.21 3.54
C HIS A 48 -6.56 3.91 2.78
N LEU A 49 -5.40 3.30 2.95
CA LEU A 49 -5.08 2.00 2.34
C LEU A 49 -6.00 0.89 2.87
N ILE A 50 -6.25 0.87 4.18
CA ILE A 50 -7.16 -0.10 4.82
C ILE A 50 -8.59 0.12 4.31
N GLN A 51 -9.05 1.36 4.22
CA GLN A 51 -10.36 1.67 3.63
C GLN A 51 -10.46 1.14 2.19
N GLY A 52 -9.45 1.40 1.36
CA GLY A 52 -9.44 0.90 -0.01
C GLY A 52 -9.47 -0.64 -0.07
N LEU A 53 -8.81 -1.32 0.87
CA LEU A 53 -8.89 -2.77 0.95
C LEU A 53 -10.31 -3.24 1.30
N ASN A 54 -10.93 -2.62 2.30
CA ASN A 54 -12.30 -2.92 2.73
C ASN A 54 -13.30 -2.74 1.57
N GLU A 55 -13.17 -1.65 0.80
CA GLU A 55 -13.99 -1.43 -0.41
C GLU A 55 -13.84 -2.54 -1.47
N ILE A 56 -12.64 -3.12 -1.62
CA ILE A 56 -12.40 -4.21 -2.58
C ILE A 56 -13.03 -5.52 -2.12
N ILE A 57 -12.99 -5.81 -0.81
CA ILE A 57 -13.52 -7.05 -0.24
C ILE A 57 -15.01 -6.98 0.10
N GLY A 58 -15.60 -5.78 0.05
CA GLY A 58 -17.00 -5.54 0.35
C GLY A 58 -17.31 -5.43 1.86
N GLU A 59 -16.32 -4.99 2.65
CA GLU A 59 -16.44 -4.69 4.09
C GLU A 59 -16.52 -3.18 4.37
#